data_AF-A0A9K3GNU3-F1
#
_entry.id   AF-A0A9K3GNU3-F1
#
_cell.length_a   1.000
_cell.length_b   1.000
_cell.length_c   1.000
_cell.angle_alpha   90.00
_cell.angle_beta   90.00
_cell.angle_gamma   90.00
#
_symmetry.space_group_name_H-M   'P 1'
#
loop_
_entity.id
_entity.type
_entity.pdbx_description
1 polymer ?
#
loop_
_entity_poly.entity_id
_entity_poly.type
_entity_poly.pdbx_seq_one_letter_code
_entity_poly.pdbx_strand_id
1 'polypeptide(L)'
;ALSVLHGLETAEAHALRVSAYVSMSRHDMAKDELVTLQTTHPDTPEALLCEAHLALACGDGAGALAPISELRGIGGESIRLCVLEASAHLLQMDTLGDRSLEEATTLIDRGYSMAGGARDADLLSLRLTLLCRLGEDRARIARAQQELRAVAPQHPLAMEDC
;
A
#
# COMPACT_ATOMS: atom_id res chain seq x y z
N ALA A 1 -42.14 -15.79 6.53
CA ALA A 1 -40.68 -15.93 6.62
C ALA A 1 -40.10 -15.66 5.23
N LEU A 2 -39.74 -14.40 4.96
CA LEU A 2 -39.20 -13.92 3.67
C LEU A 2 -37.76 -13.40 3.89
N SER A 3 -37.02 -14.05 4.78
CA SER A 3 -35.57 -13.93 4.89
C SER A 3 -34.94 -15.05 4.07
N VAL A 4 -33.68 -14.87 3.66
CA VAL A 4 -32.79 -15.85 2.98
C VAL A 4 -32.64 -15.69 1.44
N LEU A 5 -32.72 -14.47 0.90
CA LEU A 5 -32.17 -14.15 -0.44
C LEU A 5 -31.35 -12.85 -0.47
N HIS A 6 -30.76 -12.44 0.66
CA HIS A 6 -29.53 -11.65 0.59
C HIS A 6 -28.42 -12.67 0.30
N GLY A 7 -28.00 -12.76 -0.97
CA GLY A 7 -26.83 -13.54 -1.34
C GLY A 7 -25.67 -13.11 -0.44
N LEU A 8 -25.05 -14.06 0.25
CA LEU A 8 -23.86 -13.81 1.05
C LEU A 8 -22.77 -13.31 0.10
N GLU A 9 -22.62 -12.00 -0.01
CA GLU A 9 -21.50 -11.39 -0.72
C GLU A 9 -20.20 -11.83 -0.03
N THR A 10 -19.23 -12.26 -0.83
CA THR A 10 -17.97 -12.79 -0.30
C THR A 10 -17.08 -11.66 0.23
N ALA A 11 -16.16 -11.99 1.13
CA ALA A 11 -15.16 -11.03 1.62
C ALA A 11 -14.42 -10.35 0.46
N GLU A 12 -14.12 -11.11 -0.60
CA GLU A 12 -13.43 -10.60 -1.79
C GLU A 12 -14.28 -9.56 -2.54
N ALA A 13 -15.59 -9.77 -2.65
CA ALA A 13 -16.49 -8.82 -3.32
C ALA A 13 -16.53 -7.48 -2.58
N HIS A 14 -16.64 -7.52 -1.25
CA HIS A 14 -16.53 -6.32 -0.41
C HIS A 14 -15.15 -5.66 -0.56
N ALA A 15 -14.07 -6.43 -0.51
CA ALA A 15 -12.71 -5.93 -0.62
C ALA A 15 -12.41 -5.23 -1.97
N LEU A 16 -12.98 -5.77 -3.06
CA LEU A 16 -12.92 -5.14 -4.38
C LEU A 16 -13.65 -3.79 -4.39
N ARG A 17 -14.81 -3.68 -3.73
CA ARG A 17 -15.53 -2.41 -3.60
C ARG A 17 -14.76 -1.39 -2.77
N VAL A 18 -14.20 -1.80 -1.63
CA VAL A 18 -13.32 -0.93 -0.83
C VAL A 18 -12.17 -0.40 -1.69
N SER A 19 -11.48 -1.29 -2.40
CA SER A 19 -10.35 -0.92 -3.28
C SER A 19 -10.77 0.05 -4.40
N ALA A 20 -11.95 -0.16 -4.99
CA ALA A 20 -12.48 0.74 -6.00
C ALA A 20 -12.79 2.12 -5.41
N TYR A 21 -13.43 2.19 -4.23
CA TYR A 21 -13.71 3.46 -3.57
C TYR A 21 -12.43 4.21 -3.17
N VAL A 22 -11.42 3.50 -2.67
CA VAL A 22 -10.08 4.06 -2.42
C VAL A 22 -9.48 4.65 -3.69
N SER A 23 -9.50 3.90 -4.80
CA SER A 23 -8.94 4.34 -6.09
C SER A 23 -9.66 5.56 -6.68
N MET A 24 -10.93 5.76 -6.32
CA MET A 24 -11.73 6.94 -6.70
C MET A 24 -11.66 8.06 -5.66
N SER A 25 -10.81 7.95 -4.64
CA SER A 25 -10.72 8.89 -3.50
C SER A 25 -12.03 9.10 -2.74
N ARG A 26 -12.95 8.12 -2.77
CA ARG A 26 -14.23 8.12 -2.04
C ARG A 26 -14.04 7.43 -0.68
N HIS A 27 -13.23 8.03 0.19
CA HIS A 27 -12.78 7.40 1.44
C HIS A 27 -13.91 7.16 2.44
N ASP A 28 -14.94 8.00 2.42
CA ASP A 28 -16.17 7.83 3.18
C ASP A 28 -16.89 6.53 2.81
N MET A 29 -17.09 6.30 1.51
CA MET A 29 -17.72 5.07 1.00
C MET A 29 -16.83 3.85 1.22
N ALA A 30 -15.52 3.99 1.05
CA ALA A 30 -14.57 2.93 1.35
C ALA A 30 -14.65 2.50 2.83
N LYS A 31 -14.82 3.46 3.74
CA LYS A 31 -14.97 3.21 5.16
C LYS A 31 -16.29 2.50 5.49
N ASP A 32 -17.42 2.95 4.94
CA ASP A 32 -18.72 2.30 5.15
C ASP A 32 -18.71 0.84 4.63
N GLU A 33 -18.08 0.62 3.48
CA GLU A 33 -17.92 -0.71 2.90
C GLU A 33 -16.98 -1.60 3.74
N LEU A 34 -15.88 -1.04 4.26
CA LEU A 34 -14.96 -1.75 5.14
C LEU A 34 -15.64 -2.16 6.46
N VAL A 35 -16.47 -1.29 7.04
CA VAL A 35 -17.25 -1.62 8.24
C VAL A 35 -18.19 -2.80 7.96
N THR A 36 -18.80 -2.83 6.76
CA THR A 36 -19.63 -3.97 6.35
C THR A 36 -18.80 -5.23 6.26
N LEU A 37 -17.65 -5.18 5.59
CA LEU A 37 -16.72 -6.31 5.46
C LEU A 37 -16.28 -6.86 6.83
N GLN A 38 -15.85 -5.98 7.75
CA GLN A 38 -15.43 -6.37 9.10
C GLN A 38 -16.58 -6.94 9.94
N THR A 39 -17.82 -6.51 9.69
CA THR A 39 -19.00 -7.03 10.39
C THR A 39 -19.39 -8.42 9.90
N THR A 40 -19.31 -8.68 8.59
CA THR A 40 -19.75 -9.94 7.98
C THR A 40 -18.65 -10.99 7.88
N HIS A 41 -17.40 -10.56 7.77
CA HIS A 41 -16.21 -11.40 7.59
C HIS A 41 -15.06 -10.90 8.48
N PRO A 42 -15.23 -10.95 9.82
CA PRO A 42 -14.24 -10.44 10.77
C PRO A 42 -12.90 -11.15 10.62
N ASP A 43 -11.82 -10.40 10.84
CA ASP A 43 -10.44 -10.89 10.90
C ASP A 43 -9.98 -11.68 9.66
N THR A 44 -10.60 -11.42 8.51
CA THR A 44 -10.15 -11.96 7.23
C THR A 44 -8.94 -11.19 6.71
N PRO A 45 -7.99 -11.85 6.01
CA PRO A 45 -6.89 -11.16 5.36
C PRO A 45 -7.37 -10.03 4.43
N GLU A 46 -8.50 -10.23 3.76
CA GLU A 46 -9.16 -9.23 2.92
C GLU A 46 -9.54 -7.98 3.71
N ALA A 47 -10.13 -8.13 4.90
CA ALA A 47 -10.51 -7.02 5.76
C ALA A 47 -9.27 -6.23 6.23
N LEU A 48 -8.24 -6.93 6.73
CA LEU A 48 -7.01 -6.30 7.18
C LEU A 48 -6.27 -5.58 6.04
N LEU A 49 -6.24 -6.19 4.84
CA LEU A 49 -5.63 -5.55 3.67
C LEU A 49 -6.38 -4.27 3.28
N CYS A 50 -7.72 -4.31 3.31
CA CYS A 50 -8.55 -3.15 3.01
C CYS A 50 -8.38 -2.03 4.04
N GLU A 51 -8.26 -2.39 5.32
CA GLU A 51 -7.99 -1.44 6.41
C GLU A 51 -6.64 -0.75 6.23
N ALA A 52 -5.57 -1.51 6.00
CA ALA A 52 -4.24 -0.97 5.73
C ALA A 52 -4.25 -0.03 4.50
N HIS A 53 -4.85 -0.47 3.40
CA HIS A 53 -4.96 0.35 2.18
C HIS A 53 -5.74 1.64 2.40
N LEU A 54 -6.87 1.59 3.10
CA LEU A 54 -7.69 2.77 3.37
C LEU A 54 -6.96 3.76 4.29
N ALA A 55 -6.26 3.26 5.30
CA ALA A 55 -5.44 4.09 6.19
C ALA A 55 -4.36 4.84 5.39
N LEU A 56 -3.60 4.13 4.54
CA LEU A 56 -2.61 4.74 3.65
C LEU A 56 -3.22 5.78 2.71
N ALA A 57 -4.37 5.50 2.11
CA ALA A 57 -5.07 6.44 1.22
C ALA A 57 -5.54 7.70 1.95
N CYS A 58 -5.84 7.60 3.25
CA CYS A 58 -6.16 8.73 4.11
C CYS A 58 -4.91 9.47 4.64
N GLY A 59 -3.70 9.03 4.29
CA GLY A 59 -2.45 9.56 4.83
C GLY A 59 -2.15 9.12 6.26
N ASP A 60 -2.89 8.14 6.79
CA ASP A 60 -2.71 7.61 8.13
C ASP A 60 -1.73 6.42 8.11
N GLY A 61 -0.44 6.75 8.06
CA GLY A 61 0.62 5.75 8.11
C GLY A 61 0.62 4.94 9.41
N ALA A 62 0.32 5.57 10.55
CA ALA A 62 0.30 4.89 11.85
C ALA A 62 -0.86 3.89 11.94
N GLY A 63 -2.05 4.29 11.47
CA GLY A 63 -3.23 3.42 11.40
C GLY A 63 -3.04 2.23 10.46
N ALA A 64 -2.20 2.35 9.43
CA ALA A 64 -1.91 1.24 8.53
C ALA A 64 -1.02 0.14 9.14
N LEU A 65 -0.16 0.46 10.12
CA LEU A 65 0.83 -0.48 10.63
C LEU A 65 0.23 -1.64 11.44
N ALA A 66 -0.83 -1.40 12.20
CA ALA A 66 -1.49 -2.44 13.00
C ALA A 66 -2.04 -3.59 12.12
N PRO A 67 -2.91 -3.35 11.13
CA PRO A 67 -3.43 -4.42 10.28
C PRO A 67 -2.34 -5.09 9.43
N ILE A 68 -1.27 -4.37 9.04
CA ILE A 68 -0.11 -4.94 8.35
C ILE A 68 0.62 -5.95 9.26
N SER A 69 0.80 -5.62 10.53
CA SER A 69 1.42 -6.51 11.52
C SER A 69 0.62 -7.80 11.69
N GLU A 70 -0.71 -7.68 11.76
CA GLU A 70 -1.62 -8.82 11.87
C GLU A 70 -1.57 -9.71 10.63
N LEU A 71 -1.61 -9.12 9.42
CA LEU A 71 -1.47 -9.84 8.16
C LEU A 71 -0.17 -10.64 8.08
N ARG A 72 0.94 -10.05 8.52
CA ARG A 72 2.25 -10.69 8.56
C ARG A 72 2.23 -11.92 9.49
N GLY A 73 1.49 -11.86 10.59
CA GLY A 73 1.30 -12.99 11.51
C GLY A 73 0.52 -14.16 10.91
N ILE A 74 -0.40 -13.89 9.99
CA ILE A 74 -1.30 -14.91 9.41
C ILE A 74 -0.73 -15.51 8.11
N GLY A 75 -0.17 -14.68 7.23
CA GLY A 75 0.20 -15.06 5.85
C GLY A 75 1.70 -15.08 5.56
N GLY A 76 2.55 -14.71 6.52
CA GLY A 76 3.98 -14.54 6.31
C GLY A 76 4.31 -13.29 5.50
N GLU A 77 5.55 -13.18 5.06
CA GLU A 77 6.04 -11.99 4.35
C GLU A 77 5.75 -12.06 2.84
N SER A 78 5.36 -10.93 2.25
CA SER A 78 5.13 -10.80 0.80
C SER A 78 5.61 -9.44 0.30
N ILE A 79 5.86 -9.33 -1.01
CA ILE A 79 6.23 -8.05 -1.66
C ILE A 79 5.16 -6.99 -1.36
N ARG A 80 3.88 -7.37 -1.44
CA ARG A 80 2.76 -6.47 -1.14
C ARG A 80 2.81 -5.94 0.28
N LEU A 81 3.14 -6.77 1.27
CA LEU A 81 3.28 -6.29 2.65
C LEU A 81 4.49 -5.37 2.82
N CYS A 82 5.62 -5.66 2.16
CA CYS A 82 6.76 -4.74 2.16
C CYS A 82 6.40 -3.37 1.58
N VAL A 83 5.65 -3.34 0.47
CA VAL A 83 5.17 -2.10 -0.16
C VAL A 83 4.26 -1.31 0.78
N LEU A 84 3.28 -1.98 1.40
CA LEU A 84 2.33 -1.31 2.31
C LEU A 84 3.05 -0.74 3.54
N GLU A 85 3.95 -1.50 4.14
CA GLU A 85 4.67 -1.07 5.34
C GLU A 85 5.66 0.05 5.03
N ALA A 86 6.40 -0.05 3.92
CA ALA A 86 7.29 1.03 3.48
C ALA A 86 6.50 2.32 3.21
N SER A 87 5.32 2.22 2.59
CA SER A 87 4.42 3.36 2.38
C SER A 87 3.99 3.99 3.72
N ALA A 88 3.62 3.15 4.69
CA ALA A 88 3.21 3.59 6.03
C ALA A 88 4.33 4.36 6.76
N HIS A 89 5.57 3.90 6.63
CA HIS A 89 6.73 4.60 7.19
C HIS A 89 7.04 5.90 6.45
N LEU A 90 6.98 5.92 5.12
CA LEU A 90 7.20 7.15 4.35
C LEU A 90 6.16 8.24 4.68
N LEU A 91 4.90 7.86 4.97
CA LEU A 91 3.87 8.80 5.44
C LEU A 91 4.16 9.36 6.85
N GLN A 92 4.90 8.63 7.67
CA GLN A 92 5.29 9.04 9.02
C GLN A 92 6.65 9.75 9.07
N MET A 93 7.30 9.99 7.93
CA MET A 93 8.62 10.60 7.89
C MET A 93 8.63 12.00 8.53
N ASP A 94 7.55 12.78 8.38
CA ASP A 94 7.45 14.11 8.97
C ASP A 94 7.32 14.08 10.51
N THR A 95 6.88 12.96 11.09
CA THR A 95 6.70 12.79 12.54
C THR A 95 7.82 12.00 13.21
N LEU A 96 8.37 11.00 12.53
CA LEU A 96 9.37 10.06 13.07
C LEU A 96 10.78 10.25 12.46
N GLY A 97 10.92 11.07 11.42
CA GLY A 97 12.19 11.44 10.82
C GLY A 97 12.98 10.24 10.28
N ASP A 98 14.29 10.24 10.56
CA ASP A 98 15.27 9.28 10.02
C ASP A 98 14.90 7.82 10.29
N ARG A 99 14.24 7.54 11.43
CA ARG A 99 13.86 6.17 11.78
C ARG A 99 12.89 5.58 10.76
N SER A 100 11.87 6.34 10.36
CA SER A 100 10.92 5.86 9.35
C SER A 100 11.56 5.73 7.98
N LEU A 101 12.57 6.55 7.68
CA LEU A 101 13.32 6.45 6.43
C LEU A 101 14.18 5.18 6.37
N GLU A 102 14.82 4.81 7.49
CA GLU A 102 15.58 3.56 7.61
C GLU A 102 14.69 2.32 7.51
N GLU A 103 13.54 2.35 8.19
CA GLU A 103 12.53 1.29 8.14
C GLU A 103 12.00 1.13 6.70
N ALA A 104 11.63 2.21 6.03
CA ALA A 104 11.18 2.20 4.63
C ALA A 104 12.27 1.67 3.67
N THR A 105 13.53 2.11 3.83
CA THR A 105 14.65 1.63 3.01
C THR A 105 14.81 0.11 3.13
N THR A 106 14.82 -0.38 4.37
CA THR A 106 14.97 -1.82 4.67
C THR A 106 13.85 -2.64 4.02
N LEU A 107 12.62 -2.16 4.08
CA LEU A 107 11.45 -2.83 3.51
C LEU A 107 11.47 -2.83 1.98
N ILE A 108 11.90 -1.74 1.35
CA ILE A 108 12.04 -1.64 -0.11
C ILE A 108 13.13 -2.62 -0.60
N ASP A 109 14.29 -2.64 0.04
CA ASP A 109 15.38 -3.56 -0.32
C ASP A 109 14.96 -5.02 -0.16
N ARG A 110 14.22 -5.32 0.91
CA ARG A 110 13.64 -6.64 1.14
C ARG A 110 12.64 -7.03 0.05
N GLY A 111 11.76 -6.11 -0.34
CA GLY A 111 10.84 -6.30 -1.46
C GLY A 111 11.56 -6.63 -2.76
N TYR A 112 12.64 -5.91 -3.09
CA TYR A 112 13.45 -6.22 -4.28
C TYR A 112 14.12 -7.59 -4.21
N SER A 113 14.63 -7.98 -3.05
CA SER A 113 15.20 -9.33 -2.85
C SER A 113 14.16 -10.42 -3.10
N MET A 114 12.91 -10.20 -2.70
CA MET A 114 11.81 -11.14 -2.93
C MET A 114 11.34 -11.17 -4.39
N ALA A 115 11.37 -10.02 -5.06
CA ALA A 115 10.99 -9.90 -6.46
C ALA A 115 11.93 -10.66 -7.42
N GLY A 116 13.14 -11.03 -6.98
CA GLY A 116 14.08 -11.83 -7.79
C GLY A 116 14.46 -11.17 -9.12
N GLY A 117 14.44 -9.83 -9.17
CA GLY A 117 14.69 -9.06 -10.39
C GLY A 117 13.44 -8.70 -11.20
N ALA A 118 12.25 -9.13 -10.78
CA ALA A 118 11.00 -8.59 -11.33
C ALA A 118 10.91 -7.09 -11.03
N ARG A 119 10.58 -6.31 -12.07
CA ARG A 119 10.40 -4.87 -11.96
C ARG A 119 8.98 -4.58 -11.51
N ASP A 120 8.79 -4.56 -10.20
CA ASP A 120 7.52 -4.18 -9.58
C ASP A 120 7.38 -2.65 -9.58
N ALA A 121 6.24 -2.16 -10.08
CA ALA A 121 6.02 -0.72 -10.24
C ALA A 121 5.89 -0.01 -8.89
N ASP A 122 5.30 -0.65 -7.88
CA ASP A 122 5.10 -0.06 -6.57
C ASP A 122 6.43 0.05 -5.82
N LEU A 123 7.28 -0.99 -5.88
CA LEU A 123 8.64 -0.92 -5.34
C LEU A 123 9.48 0.17 -6.02
N LEU A 124 9.38 0.31 -7.35
CA LEU A 124 10.07 1.37 -8.10
C LEU A 124 9.58 2.77 -7.71
N SER A 125 8.26 2.92 -7.55
CA SER A 125 7.63 4.17 -7.10
C SER A 125 8.09 4.57 -5.69
N LEU A 126 8.12 3.61 -4.75
CA LEU A 126 8.62 3.84 -3.40
C LEU A 126 10.11 4.17 -3.38
N ARG A 127 10.92 3.47 -4.17
CA ARG A 127 12.35 3.76 -4.30
C ARG A 127 12.59 5.18 -4.84
N LEU A 128 11.85 5.57 -5.88
CA LEU A 128 11.96 6.93 -6.42
C LEU A 128 11.56 7.97 -5.36
N THR A 129 10.46 7.74 -4.64
CA THR A 129 10.04 8.60 -3.53
C THR A 129 11.14 8.75 -2.48
N LEU A 130 11.77 7.64 -2.07
CA LEU A 130 12.85 7.63 -1.09
C LEU A 130 14.08 8.42 -1.57
N LEU A 131 14.51 8.21 -2.83
CA LEU A 131 15.64 8.95 -3.41
C LEU A 131 15.39 10.46 -3.41
N CYS A 132 14.17 10.89 -3.75
CA CYS A 132 13.79 12.30 -3.73
C CYS A 132 13.83 12.87 -2.30
N ARG A 133 13.33 12.11 -1.32
CA ARG A 133 13.33 12.54 0.10
C ARG A 133 14.74 12.61 0.71
N LEU A 134 15.62 11.70 0.32
CA LEU A 134 17.03 11.71 0.75
C LEU A 134 17.86 12.83 0.11
N GLY A 135 17.33 13.53 -0.90
CA GLY A 135 18.11 14.50 -1.66
C GLY A 135 19.28 13.85 -2.41
N GLU A 136 19.09 12.61 -2.87
CA GLU A 136 20.11 11.87 -3.62
C GLU A 136 20.44 12.53 -4.96
N ASP A 137 21.57 12.14 -5.55
CA ASP A 137 22.04 12.75 -6.80
C ASP A 137 21.01 12.61 -7.94
N ARG A 138 20.90 13.66 -8.76
CA ARG A 138 19.94 13.75 -9.87
C ARG A 138 20.07 12.61 -10.87
N ALA A 139 21.28 12.08 -11.08
CA ALA A 139 21.47 10.96 -11.99
C ALA A 139 20.81 9.67 -11.46
N ARG A 140 20.82 9.45 -10.13
CA ARG A 140 20.15 8.30 -9.50
C ARG A 140 18.64 8.42 -9.58
N ILE A 141 18.10 9.61 -9.29
CA ILE A 141 16.67 9.92 -9.41
C ILE A 141 16.20 9.71 -10.85
N ALA A 142 16.88 10.30 -11.83
CA ALA A 142 16.53 10.18 -13.25
C ALA A 142 16.56 8.72 -13.74
N ARG A 143 17.52 7.91 -13.26
CA ARG A 143 17.58 6.49 -13.59
C ARG A 143 16.38 5.73 -13.02
N ALA A 144 16.05 5.93 -11.74
CA ALA A 144 14.89 5.28 -11.11
C ALA A 144 13.57 5.69 -11.80
N GLN A 145 13.44 6.96 -12.17
CA GLN A 145 12.29 7.47 -12.93
C GLN A 145 12.19 6.84 -14.32
N GLN A 146 13.31 6.65 -15.03
CA GLN A 146 13.33 5.96 -16.32
C GLN A 146 12.94 4.49 -16.19
N GLU A 147 13.40 3.81 -15.14
CA GLU A 147 13.03 2.43 -14.84
C GLU A 147 11.52 2.30 -14.55
N LEU A 148 10.97 3.23 -13.75
CA LEU A 148 9.52 3.30 -13.50
C LEU A 148 8.72 3.57 -14.77
N ARG A 149 9.15 4.53 -15.60
CA ARG A 149 8.49 4.86 -16.87
C ARG A 149 8.46 3.68 -17.84
N ALA A 150 9.47 2.81 -17.81
CA ALA A 150 9.51 1.61 -18.64
C ALA A 150 8.48 0.55 -18.24
N VAL A 151 8.04 0.53 -16.98
CA VAL A 151 7.12 -0.46 -16.42
C VAL A 151 5.70 0.10 -16.32
N ALA A 152 5.58 1.35 -15.88
CA ALA A 152 4.33 2.06 -15.63
C ALA A 152 4.40 3.48 -16.22
N PRO A 153 4.30 3.64 -17.56
CA PRO A 153 4.50 4.91 -18.23
C PRO A 153 3.47 5.98 -17.85
N GLN A 154 2.30 5.57 -17.36
CA GLN A 154 1.23 6.47 -16.90
C GLN A 154 1.30 6.77 -15.40
N HIS A 155 2.29 6.23 -14.67
CA HIS A 155 2.44 6.50 -13.25
C HIS A 155 2.77 7.98 -13.04
N PRO A 156 2.16 8.70 -12.06
CA PRO A 156 2.40 10.12 -11.83
C PRO A 156 3.89 10.47 -11.71
N LEU A 157 4.61 9.77 -10.84
CA LEU A 157 6.06 9.93 -10.66
C LEU A 157 6.90 9.56 -11.89
N ALA A 158 6.36 8.85 -12.87
CA ALA A 158 7.06 8.60 -14.14
C ALA A 158 6.92 9.78 -15.12
N MET A 159 5.91 10.64 -14.93
CA MET A 159 5.61 11.77 -15.82
C MET A 159 6.19 13.09 -15.31
N GLU A 160 6.31 13.25 -14.00
CA GLU A 160 6.83 14.46 -13.35
C GLU A 160 8.35 14.41 -13.23
N ASP A 161 9.04 15.54 -13.44
CA ASP A 161 10.47 15.67 -13.14
C ASP A 161 10.64 15.93 -11.64
N CYS A 162 11.20 14.96 -10.93
CA CYS A 162 11.50 15.05 -9.50
C CYS A 162 12.71 15.95 -9.18
#